data_AF-A0A7J0C3V7-F1
#
_entry.id   AF-A0A7J0C3V7-F1
#
_cell.length_a   1.000
_cell.length_b   1.000
_cell.length_c   1.000
_cell.angle_alpha   90.00
_cell.angle_beta   90.00
_cell.angle_gamma   90.00
#
_symmetry.space_group_name_H-M   'P 1'
#
loop_
_entity.id
_entity.type
_entity.pdbx_description
1 polymer ?
#
loop_
_entity_poly.entity_id
_entity_poly.type
_entity_poly.pdbx_seq_one_letter_code
_entity_poly.pdbx_strand_id
1 'polypeptide(L)'
;MYDPNGAGAIVFAVLAVSAEVEREGIREKALEGLEAAARKGNVGGRPSVVDDDALAVARARYTKGESVTAIAKALGIGRATLYRHLGESA
;
A
#
# COMPACT_ATOMS: atom_id res chain seq x y z
N MET A 1 -36.59 -20.67 -26.15
CA MET A 1 -36.92 -19.25 -25.95
C MET A 1 -36.05 -18.73 -24.81
N TYR A 2 -35.12 -17.81 -25.09
CA TYR A 2 -34.41 -17.08 -24.05
C TYR A 2 -35.35 -15.99 -23.52
N ASP A 3 -35.66 -16.04 -22.22
CA ASP A 3 -36.53 -15.06 -21.56
C ASP A 3 -35.70 -14.27 -20.53
N PRO A 4 -35.14 -13.11 -20.93
CA PRO A 4 -34.32 -12.28 -20.05
C PRO A 4 -35.10 -11.63 -18.90
N ASN A 5 -36.44 -11.72 -18.89
CA ASN A 5 -37.30 -11.16 -17.85
C ASN A 5 -38.14 -12.23 -17.13
N GLY A 6 -37.84 -13.51 -17.39
CA GLY A 6 -38.54 -14.63 -16.77
C GLY A 6 -38.12 -14.85 -15.32
N ALA A 7 -38.72 -15.85 -14.66
CA ALA A 7 -38.45 -16.16 -13.25
C ALA A 7 -36.95 -16.37 -12.94
N GLY A 8 -36.17 -16.89 -13.89
CA GLY A 8 -34.72 -17.07 -13.74
C GLY A 8 -33.96 -15.75 -13.59
N ALA A 9 -34.40 -14.69 -14.26
CA ALA A 9 -33.79 -13.36 -14.14
C ALA A 9 -34.01 -12.75 -12.74
N ILE A 10 -35.19 -12.98 -12.17
CA ILE A 10 -35.53 -12.53 -10.80
C ILE A 10 -34.68 -13.27 -9.77
N VAL A 11 -34.58 -14.61 -9.87
CA VAL A 11 -33.76 -15.41 -8.96
C VAL A 11 -32.29 -14.99 -9.05
N PHE A 12 -31.77 -14.79 -10.25
CA PHE A 12 -30.41 -14.29 -10.45
C PHE A 12 -30.21 -12.91 -9.80
N ALA A 13 -31.15 -11.98 -9.98
CA ALA A 13 -31.07 -10.65 -9.38
C ALA A 13 -31.03 -10.70 -7.85
N VAL A 14 -31.86 -11.54 -7.22
CA VAL A 14 -31.85 -11.72 -5.76
C VAL A 14 -30.52 -12.26 -5.27
N LEU A 15 -29.96 -13.27 -5.96
CA LEU A 15 -28.66 -13.84 -5.60
C LEU A 15 -27.52 -12.83 -5.81
N ALA A 16 -27.57 -12.04 -6.88
CA ALA A 16 -26.60 -10.98 -7.12
C ALA A 16 -26.62 -9.91 -6.02
N VAL A 17 -27.82 -9.49 -5.59
CA VAL A 17 -27.97 -8.56 -4.47
C VAL A 17 -27.47 -9.17 -3.16
N SER A 18 -27.78 -10.44 -2.88
CA SER A 18 -27.27 -11.14 -1.69
C SER A 18 -25.75 -11.19 -1.67
N ALA A 19 -25.12 -11.51 -2.81
CA ALA A 19 -23.67 -11.56 -2.94
C ALA A 19 -23.03 -10.19 -2.70
N GLU A 20 -23.64 -9.09 -3.15
CA GLU A 20 -23.12 -7.74 -2.91
C GLU A 20 -23.22 -7.36 -1.42
N VAL A 21 -24.33 -7.70 -0.75
CA VAL A 21 -24.50 -7.46 0.68
C VAL A 21 -23.45 -8.22 1.49
N GLU A 22 -23.20 -9.49 1.17
CA GLU A 22 -22.18 -10.30 1.82
C GLU A 22 -20.76 -9.74 1.58
N ARG A 23 -20.47 -9.30 0.34
CA ARG A 23 -19.21 -8.68 -0.04
C ARG A 23 -18.94 -7.41 0.76
N GLU A 24 -19.94 -6.53 0.89
CA GLU A 24 -19.79 -5.30 1.67
C GLU A 24 -19.61 -5.63 3.16
N GLY A 25 -20.35 -6.61 3.70
CA GLY A 25 -20.16 -7.05 5.08
C GLY A 25 -18.77 -7.62 5.38
N ILE A 26 -18.13 -8.32 4.42
CA ILE A 26 -16.73 -8.76 4.54
C ILE A 26 -15.79 -7.54 4.54
N ARG A 27 -16.05 -6.57 3.65
CA ARG A 27 -15.25 -5.35 3.54
C ARG A 27 -15.30 -4.52 4.82
N GLU A 28 -16.48 -4.31 5.38
CA GLU A 28 -16.67 -3.59 6.65
C GLU A 28 -15.87 -4.22 7.79
N LYS A 29 -16.01 -5.54 7.98
CA LYS A 29 -15.25 -6.28 9.01
C LYS A 29 -13.74 -6.20 8.79
N ALA A 30 -13.27 -6.22 7.55
CA ALA A 30 -11.86 -6.06 7.24
C ALA A 30 -11.35 -4.66 7.62
N LEU A 31 -12.13 -3.61 7.37
CA LEU A 31 -11.80 -2.24 7.75
C LEU A 31 -11.76 -2.07 9.27
N GLU A 32 -12.73 -2.63 9.99
CA GLU A 32 -12.73 -2.64 11.46
C GLU A 32 -11.48 -3.34 12.02
N GLY A 33 -11.08 -4.46 11.41
CA GLY A 33 -9.87 -5.19 11.76
C GLY A 33 -8.60 -4.36 11.51
N LEU A 34 -8.51 -3.69 10.36
CA LEU A 34 -7.40 -2.80 10.03
C LEU A 34 -7.31 -1.61 11.00
N GLU A 35 -8.44 -1.01 11.35
CA GLU A 35 -8.49 0.09 12.32
C GLU A 35 -8.04 -0.39 13.71
N ALA A 36 -8.51 -1.55 14.16
CA ALA A 36 -8.07 -2.15 15.41
C ALA A 36 -6.57 -2.47 15.43
N ALA A 37 -6.00 -2.90 14.29
CA ALA A 37 -4.57 -3.12 14.14
C ALA A 37 -3.79 -1.79 14.15
N ALA A 38 -4.29 -0.76 13.46
CA ALA A 38 -3.68 0.57 13.43
C ALA A 38 -3.64 1.20 14.83
N ARG A 39 -4.70 1.05 15.65
CA ARG A 39 -4.70 1.48 17.06
C ARG A 39 -3.62 0.81 17.91
N LYS A 40 -3.15 -0.38 17.51
CA LYS A 40 -2.02 -1.09 18.14
C LYS A 40 -0.64 -0.71 17.54
N GLY A 41 -0.59 0.25 16.62
CA GLY A 41 0.62 0.68 15.93
C GLY A 41 0.96 -0.14 14.67
N ASN A 42 0.11 -1.07 14.25
CA ASN A 42 0.34 -1.83 13.02
C ASN A 42 -0.21 -1.06 11.82
N VAL A 43 0.69 -0.42 11.07
CA VAL A 43 0.33 0.41 9.90
C VAL A 43 0.12 -0.43 8.63
N GLY A 44 0.57 -1.68 8.62
CA GLY A 44 0.51 -2.56 7.44
C GLY A 44 1.45 -2.11 6.31
N GLY A 45 1.19 -2.60 5.09
CA GLY A 45 1.97 -2.23 3.90
C GLY A 45 3.34 -2.91 3.79
N ARG A 46 4.10 -2.54 2.75
CA ARG A 46 5.47 -3.04 2.54
C ARG A 46 6.43 -2.32 3.50
N PRO A 47 7.22 -3.03 4.31
CA PRO A 47 8.25 -2.40 5.14
C PRO A 47 9.21 -1.52 4.32
N SER A 48 9.67 -0.42 4.92
CA SER A 48 10.70 0.42 4.32
C SER A 48 11.97 -0.40 4.09
N VAL A 49 12.57 -0.24 2.90
CA VAL A 49 13.90 -0.81 2.59
C VAL A 49 15.04 0.05 3.13
N VAL A 50 14.74 1.25 3.61
CA VAL A 50 15.68 2.19 4.20
C VAL A 50 15.46 2.18 5.71
N ASP A 51 16.50 1.78 6.44
CA ASP A 51 16.58 1.91 7.89
C ASP A 51 17.13 3.29 8.28
N ASP A 52 16.98 3.64 9.56
CA ASP A 52 17.38 4.95 10.08
C ASP A 52 18.91 5.15 10.03
N ASP A 53 19.68 4.07 10.18
CA ASP A 53 21.14 4.10 10.13
C ASP A 53 21.64 4.41 8.71
N ALA A 54 21.08 3.74 7.69
CA ALA A 54 21.36 4.01 6.28
C ALA A 54 20.95 5.44 5.92
N LEU A 55 19.85 5.95 6.47
CA LEU A 55 19.43 7.33 6.25
C LEU A 55 20.40 8.33 6.91
N ALA A 56 20.88 8.05 8.12
CA ALA A 56 21.87 8.87 8.79
C ALA A 56 23.20 8.91 8.00
N VAL A 57 23.66 7.75 7.53
CA VAL A 57 24.85 7.65 6.67
C VAL A 57 24.65 8.39 5.35
N ALA A 58 23.49 8.23 4.71
CA ALA A 58 23.16 8.93 3.47
C ALA A 58 23.19 10.44 3.65
N ARG A 59 22.56 10.97 4.72
CA ARG A 59 22.56 12.40 5.05
C ARG A 59 23.97 12.93 5.30
N ALA A 60 24.78 12.20 6.07
CA ALA A 60 26.15 12.59 6.36
C ALA A 60 27.02 12.65 5.10
N ARG A 61 26.87 11.70 4.17
CA ARG A 61 27.55 11.72 2.86
C ARG A 61 27.05 12.83 1.95
N TYR A 62 25.74 13.07 1.97
CA TYR A 62 25.12 14.15 1.21
C TYR A 62 25.64 15.52 1.65
N THR A 63 25.74 15.77 2.97
CA THR A 63 26.31 17.02 3.51
C THR A 63 27.79 17.23 3.17
N LYS A 64 28.51 16.16 2.81
CA LYS A 64 29.89 16.23 2.33
C LYS A 64 30.00 16.50 0.82
N GLY A 65 28.88 16.64 0.12
CA GLY A 65 28.83 16.91 -1.32
C GLY A 65 28.94 15.67 -2.20
N GLU A 66 28.78 14.45 -1.66
CA GLU A 66 28.73 13.24 -2.48
C GLU A 66 27.44 13.22 -3.33
N SER A 67 27.54 12.80 -4.60
CA SER A 67 26.37 12.68 -5.47
C SER A 67 25.39 11.60 -4.97
N VAL A 68 24.09 11.86 -5.12
CA VAL A 68 23.03 10.90 -4.74
C VAL A 68 23.20 9.54 -5.43
N THR A 69 23.71 9.51 -6.66
CA THR A 69 24.03 8.27 -7.40
C THR A 69 25.13 7.46 -6.73
N ALA A 70 26.20 8.12 -6.24
CA ALA A 70 27.29 7.44 -5.55
C ALA A 70 26.82 6.88 -4.19
N ILE A 71 26.04 7.67 -3.45
CA ILE A 71 25.45 7.26 -2.16
C ILE A 71 24.52 6.06 -2.35
N ALA A 72 23.63 6.11 -3.36
CA ALA A 72 22.72 5.03 -3.72
C ALA A 72 23.44 3.72 -4.01
N LYS A 73 24.50 3.79 -4.83
CA LYS A 73 25.31 2.61 -5.15
C LYS A 73 26.04 2.06 -3.92
N ALA A 74 26.56 2.93 -3.06
CA ALA A 74 27.28 2.52 -1.85
C ALA A 74 26.36 1.85 -0.81
N LEU A 75 25.11 2.30 -0.71
CA LEU A 75 24.14 1.78 0.26
C LEU A 75 23.24 0.66 -0.32
N GLY A 76 23.33 0.38 -1.63
CA GLY A 76 22.45 -0.60 -2.29
C GLY A 76 20.98 -0.15 -2.38
N ILE A 77 20.71 1.14 -2.22
CA ILE A 77 19.36 1.73 -2.22
C ILE A 77 19.09 2.35 -3.59
N GLY A 78 17.87 2.19 -4.13
CA GLY A 78 17.48 2.83 -5.38
C GLY A 78 17.53 4.36 -5.30
N ARG A 79 18.05 5.04 -6.35
CA ARG A 79 18.18 6.51 -6.37
C ARG A 79 16.88 7.24 -6.03
N ALA A 80 15.75 6.81 -6.62
CA ALA A 80 14.44 7.40 -6.35
C ALA A 80 13.99 7.23 -4.89
N THR A 81 14.41 6.14 -4.23
CA THR A 81 14.15 5.92 -2.81
C THR A 81 14.95 6.92 -1.96
N LEU A 82 16.24 7.11 -2.28
CA LEU A 82 17.08 8.11 -1.61
C LEU A 82 16.55 9.54 -1.76
N TYR A 83 16.17 9.96 -2.97
CA TYR A 83 15.55 11.27 -3.20
C TYR A 83 14.30 11.50 -2.33
N ARG A 84 13.39 10.51 -2.28
CA ARG A 84 12.19 10.56 -1.45
C ARG A 84 12.49 10.72 0.04
N HIS A 85 13.55 10.08 0.55
CA HIS A 85 13.92 10.17 1.97
C HIS A 85 14.78 11.40 2.32
N LEU A 86 15.49 11.98 1.35
CA LEU A 86 16.24 13.23 1.51
C LEU A 86 15.35 14.48 1.33
N GLY A 87 14.09 14.30 0.90
CA GLY A 87 13.14 15.42 0.71
C GLY A 87 13.39 16.20 -0.57
N GLU A 88 14.23 15.68 -1.47
CA GLU A 88 14.52 16.29 -2.76
C GLU A 88 13.74 15.54 -3.84
N SER A 89 12.82 16.23 -4.50
CA SER A 89 12.24 15.75 -5.75
C SER A 89 13.34 15.79 -6.82
N ALA A 90 13.59 14.64 -7.46
CA ALA A 90 14.60 14.46 -8.50
C ALA A 90 14.42 15.42 -9.69
#